data_AF-A0A530AR06-F1
#
_entry.id   AF-A0A530AR06-F1
#
_cell.length_a   1.000
_cell.length_b   1.000
_cell.length_c   1.000
_cell.angle_alpha   90.00
_cell.angle_beta   90.00
_cell.angle_gamma   90.00
#
_symmetry.space_group_name_H-M   'P 1'
#
loop_
_entity.id
_entity.type
_entity.pdbx_description
1 polymer ?
#
loop_
_entity_poly.entity_id
_entity_poly.type
_entity_poly.pdbx_seq_one_letter_code
_entity_poly.pdbx_strand_id
1 'polypeptide(L)' 'ANPPGIDVSSGVESAPGVKDPALTEQFFRAVRAARDDRAA' A
#
# COMPACT_ATOMS: atom_id res chain seq x y z
N ALA A 1 -2.03 -8.97 16.11
CA ALA A 1 -1.74 -9.97 15.07
C ALA A 1 -0.76 -9.38 14.06
N ASN A 2 0.11 -10.19 13.44
CA ASN A 2 1.05 -9.76 12.39
C ASN A 2 0.77 -10.60 11.13
N PRO A 3 -0.26 -10.25 10.34
CA PRO A 3 -0.60 -11.03 9.17
C PRO A 3 0.57 -11.05 8.18
N PRO A 4 0.76 -12.15 7.43
CA PRO A 4 1.90 -12.28 6.50
C PRO A 4 1.76 -11.40 5.25
N GLY A 5 0.59 -10.81 5.01
CA GLY A 5 0.32 -10.00 3.83
C GLY A 5 -0.91 -9.11 3.99
N ILE A 6 -1.10 -8.25 2.99
CA ILE A 6 -2.19 -7.26 2.90
C ILE A 6 -2.73 -7.34 1.47
N ASP A 7 -4.05 -7.31 1.33
CA ASP A 7 -4.75 -7.14 0.06
C ASP A 7 -5.36 -5.72 0.01
N VAL A 8 -5.26 -5.06 -1.14
CA VAL A 8 -5.79 -3.71 -1.34
C VAL A 8 -6.48 -3.58 -2.68
N SER A 9 -7.70 -3.07 -2.67
CA SER A 9 -8.53 -2.88 -3.87
C SER A 9 -8.71 -1.40 -4.19
N SER A 10 -9.77 -0.75 -3.68
CA SER A 10 -10.15 0.63 -4.02
C SER A 10 -9.16 1.70 -3.56
N GLY A 11 -8.32 1.39 -2.56
CA GLY A 11 -7.31 2.32 -2.04
C GLY A 11 -6.18 2.69 -3.02
N VAL A 12 -6.12 2.05 -4.19
CA VAL A 12 -5.12 2.32 -5.25
C VAL A 12 -5.79 2.53 -6.63
N GLU A 13 -7.06 2.92 -6.64
CA GLU A 13 -7.84 3.15 -7.87
C GLU A 13 -8.05 4.65 -8.13
N SER A 14 -8.00 5.07 -9.40
CA SER A 14 -8.36 6.44 -9.83
C SER A 14 -9.85 6.58 -10.16
N ALA A 15 -10.50 5.47 -10.51
CA ALA A 15 -11.93 5.30 -10.69
C ALA A 15 -12.29 3.82 -10.41
N PRO A 16 -13.56 3.48 -10.14
CA PRO A 16 -13.94 2.10 -9.82
C PRO A 16 -13.43 1.07 -10.85
N GLY A 17 -12.57 0.15 -10.41
CA GLY A 17 -11.96 -0.89 -11.25
C GLY A 17 -10.77 -0.43 -12.10
N VAL A 18 -10.35 0.83 -12.02
CA VAL A 18 -9.19 1.37 -12.74
C VAL A 18 -8.04 1.61 -11.75
N LYS A 19 -7.04 0.73 -11.77
CA LYS A 19 -5.84 0.88 -10.94
C LYS A 19 -5.00 2.06 -11.41
N ASP A 20 -4.50 2.83 -10.45
CA ASP A 20 -3.53 3.90 -10.69
C ASP A 20 -2.12 3.43 -10.30
N PRO A 21 -1.17 3.36 -11.25
CA PRO A 21 0.22 3.02 -10.95
C PRO A 21 0.86 3.94 -9.91
N ALA A 22 0.57 5.24 -9.95
CA ALA A 22 1.17 6.20 -9.01
C ALA A 22 0.66 6.00 -7.58
N LEU A 23 -0.62 5.65 -7.39
CA LEU A 23 -1.17 5.31 -6.07
C LEU A 23 -0.61 3.98 -5.57
N THR A 24 -0.43 3.00 -6.46
CA THR A 24 0.20 1.72 -6.13
C THR A 24 1.65 1.93 -5.63
N GLU A 25 2.43 2.76 -6.32
CA GLU A 25 3.78 3.11 -5.88
C GLU A 25 3.79 3.85 -4.54
N GLN A 26 2.88 4.80 -4.33
CA GLN A 26 2.72 5.51 -3.06
C GLN A 26 2.42 4.55 -1.91
N PHE A 27 1.53 3.58 -2.13
CA PHE A 27 1.23 2.54 -1.15
C PHE A 27 2.48 1.77 -0.75
N PHE A 28 3.28 1.30 -1.71
CA PHE A 28 4.51 0.59 -1.41
C PHE A 28 5.57 1.47 -0.72
N ARG A 29 5.62 2.78 -1.00
CA ARG A 29 6.48 3.71 -0.26
C ARG A 29 6.04 3.83 1.19
N ALA A 30 4.74 3.98 1.44
CA ALA A 30 4.18 4.06 2.79
C ALA A 30 4.41 2.77 3.59
N VAL A 31 4.24 1.59 2.96
CA VAL A 31 4.53 0.29 3.60
C VAL A 31 6.00 0.19 3.99
N ARG A 32 6.93 0.66 3.14
CA ARG A 32 8.37 0.66 3.48
C ARG A 32 8.67 1.58 4.66
N ALA A 33 8.18 2.82 4.63
CA ALA A 33 8.36 3.77 5.73
C ALA A 33 7.84 3.20 7.06
N ALA A 34 6.63 2.61 7.07
CA ALA A 34 6.07 1.99 8.26
C ALA A 34 6.87 0.79 8.78
N ARG A 35 7.56 0.05 7.90
CA ARG A 35 8.47 -1.02 8.30
C ARG A 35 9.74 -0.47 8.94
N ASP A 36 10.29 0.61 8.40
CA ASP A 36 11.49 1.26 8.91
C ASP A 36 11.20 1.91 10.28
N ASP A 37 10.05 2.58 10.44
CA ASP A 37 9.60 3.16 11.72
C ASP A 37 9.45 2.09 12.82
N ARG A 38 9.05 0.87 12.46
CA ARG A 38 8.92 -0.25 13.41
C ARG A 38 10.28 -0.89 13.76
N ALA A 39 11.30 -0.66 12.94
CA ALA A 39 12.65 -1.17 13.16
C ALA A 39 13.53 -0.22 14.00
N ALA A 40 13.15 1.06 14.09
CA ALA A 40 13.73 2.06 15.00
C ALA A 40 13.24 1.87 16.45
#